data_AF-A0A0R3RP71-F1
#
_entry.id   AF-A0A0R3RP71-F1
#
_cell.length_a   1.000
_cell.length_b   1.000
_cell.length_c   1.000
_cell.angle_alpha   90.00
_cell.angle_beta   90.00
_cell.angle_gamma   90.00
#
_symmetry.space_group_name_H-M   'P 1'
#
loop_
_entity.id
_entity.type
_entity.pdbx_description
1 polymer ?
#
loop_
_entity_poly.entity_id
_entity_poly.type
_entity_poly.pdbx_seq_one_letter_code
_entity_poly.pdbx_strand_id
1 'polypeptide(L)'
;KTNKEVPSVYRLFFGGFAGLIGQSSSYPFDIVRRRMQTLRIPTGHNVFYSLYMIGKTEGIKNGLYKGLSLNWIKGPIAVGISFTVYDTVYMRINQLLKIETQR
;
A
#
# COMPACT_ATOMS: atom_id res chain seq x y z
N LYS A 1 28.78 2.07 -23.83
CA LYS A 1 28.88 0.90 -22.92
C LYS A 1 27.46 0.55 -22.44
N THR A 2 26.99 -0.63 -22.85
CA THR A 2 25.94 -1.45 -22.21
C THR A 2 24.48 -0.98 -22.30
N ASN A 3 23.91 -1.04 -23.51
CA ASN A 3 22.46 -1.07 -23.75
C ASN A 3 21.93 -2.51 -23.57
N LYS A 4 22.13 -3.09 -22.37
CA LYS A 4 21.52 -4.38 -22.02
C LYS A 4 20.15 -4.06 -21.44
N GLU A 5 19.09 -4.37 -22.17
CA GLU A 5 17.73 -4.28 -21.65
C GLU A 5 17.64 -5.13 -20.40
N VAL A 6 17.49 -4.47 -19.24
CA VAL A 6 17.28 -5.17 -17.97
C VAL A 6 15.98 -5.97 -18.10
N PRO A 7 16.03 -7.31 -17.92
CA PRO A 7 14.84 -8.13 -18.10
C PRO A 7 13.70 -7.60 -17.22
N SER A 8 12.48 -7.53 -17.76
CA SER A 8 11.32 -6.91 -17.11
C SER A 8 11.08 -7.40 -15.69
N VAL A 9 11.43 -8.66 -15.42
CA VAL A 9 11.39 -9.28 -14.10
C VAL A 9 12.27 -8.53 -13.08
N TYR A 10 13.50 -8.16 -13.44
CA TYR A 10 14.38 -7.40 -12.55
C TYR A 10 13.82 -6.01 -12.26
N ARG A 11 13.28 -5.32 -13.28
CA ARG A 11 12.63 -4.00 -13.10
C ARG A 11 11.44 -4.09 -12.13
N LEU A 12 10.63 -5.14 -12.25
CA LEU A 12 9.51 -5.39 -11.34
C LEU A 12 10.00 -5.65 -9.91
N PHE A 13 11.04 -6.46 -9.72
CA PHE A 13 11.60 -6.71 -8.39
C PHE A 13 12.20 -5.45 -7.76
N PHE A 14 13.02 -4.70 -8.49
CA PHE A 14 13.61 -3.47 -7.96
C PHE A 14 12.56 -2.39 -7.70
N GLY A 15 11.56 -2.26 -8.58
CA GLY A 15 10.43 -1.35 -8.38
C GLY A 15 9.58 -1.73 -7.17
N GLY A 16 9.25 -3.02 -7.02
CA GLY A 16 8.53 -3.55 -5.86
C GLY A 16 9.31 -3.35 -4.57
N PHE A 17 10.61 -3.62 -4.56
CA PHE A 17 11.46 -3.44 -3.38
C PHE A 17 11.63 -1.97 -2.99
N ALA A 18 11.82 -1.08 -3.98
CA ALA A 18 11.82 0.36 -3.74
C ALA A 18 10.49 0.84 -3.15
N GLY A 19 9.36 0.32 -3.64
CA GLY A 19 8.04 0.58 -3.11
C GLY A 19 7.88 0.11 -1.65
N LEU A 20 8.36 -1.09 -1.32
CA LEU A 20 8.33 -1.62 0.05
C LEU A 20 9.18 -0.78 1.02
N ILE A 21 10.37 -0.34 0.58
CA ILE A 21 11.21 0.56 1.38
C ILE A 21 10.54 1.91 1.58
N GLY A 22 9.99 2.50 0.51
CA GLY A 22 9.24 3.75 0.59
C GLY A 22 8.08 3.65 1.57
N GLN A 23 7.29 2.59 1.46
CA GLN A 23 6.17 2.33 2.37
C GLN A 23 6.63 2.14 3.81
N SER A 24 7.76 1.45 4.03
CA SER A 24 8.32 1.26 5.38
C SER A 24 8.78 2.58 5.99
N SER A 25 9.37 3.47 5.20
CA SER A 25 9.78 4.81 5.63
C SER A 25 8.58 5.69 6.00
N SER A 26 7.48 5.59 5.24
CA SER A 26 6.24 6.34 5.50
C SER A 26 5.35 5.73 6.60
N TYR A 27 5.50 4.44 6.89
CA TYR A 27 4.69 3.70 7.86
C TYR A 27 4.56 4.34 9.26
N PRO A 28 5.62 4.88 9.91
CA PRO A 28 5.49 5.55 11.20
C PRO A 28 4.50 6.73 11.17
N PHE A 29 4.50 7.51 10.08
CA PHE A 29 3.55 8.61 9.91
C PHE A 29 2.12 8.11 9.71
N ASP A 30 1.94 7.03 8.94
CA ASP A 30 0.62 6.40 8.76
C ASP A 30 0.04 5.87 10.07
N ILE A 31 0.87 5.31 10.94
CA ILE A 31 0.45 4.83 12.27
C ILE A 31 0.05 5.99 13.17
N VAL A 32 0.82 7.08 13.22
CA VAL A 32 0.46 8.27 14.00
C VAL A 32 -0.86 8.85 13.50
N ARG A 33 -1.01 9.01 12.18
CA ARG A 33 -2.26 9.48 11.56
C ARG A 33 -3.44 8.58 11.92
N ARG A 34 -3.30 7.26 11.78
CA ARG A 34 -4.37 6.30 12.09
C ARG A 34 -4.73 6.32 13.57
N ARG A 35 -3.74 6.42 14.46
CA ARG A 35 -3.99 6.55 15.90
C ARG A 35 -4.67 7.87 16.25
N MET A 36 -4.29 8.99 15.62
CA MET A 36 -4.99 10.26 15.83
C MET A 36 -6.44 10.24 15.34
N GLN A 37 -6.75 9.45 14.31
CA GLN A 37 -8.10 9.32 13.78
C GLN A 37 -8.96 8.29 14.53
N THR A 38 -8.36 7.20 15.01
CA THR A 38 -9.08 6.06 15.62
C THR A 38 -9.08 6.11 17.15
N LEU A 39 -8.00 6.56 17.77
CA LEU A 39 -7.96 6.84 19.21
C LEU A 39 -8.30 8.32 19.38
N ARG A 40 -9.18 8.64 20.33
CA ARG A 40 -9.44 10.02 20.77
C ARG A 40 -8.20 10.58 21.49
N ILE A 41 -7.08 10.72 20.79
CA ILE A 41 -5.92 11.46 21.27
C ILE A 41 -6.41 12.90 21.47
N PRO A 42 -6.19 13.51 22.64
CA PRO A 42 -6.65 14.87 22.92
C PRO A 42 -6.21 15.80 21.79
N THR A 43 -7.18 16.45 21.14
CA THR A 43 -6.99 17.39 20.04
C THR A 43 -6.03 18.49 20.51
N GLY A 44 -4.79 18.48 20.03
CA GLY A 44 -3.77 19.47 20.43
C GLY A 44 -2.31 18.97 20.45
N HIS A 45 -2.06 17.67 20.33
CA HIS A 45 -0.69 17.15 20.26
C HIS A 45 -0.13 17.13 18.84
N ASN A 46 1.09 17.66 18.69
CA ASN A 46 1.86 17.63 17.44
C ASN A 46 2.15 16.19 16.99
N VAL A 47 2.12 15.95 15.67
CA VAL A 47 2.41 14.63 15.06
C VAL A 47 3.76 14.07 15.53
N PHE A 48 4.79 14.92 15.63
CA PHE A 48 6.12 14.53 16.14
C PHE A 48 6.11 14.14 17.62
N TYR A 49 5.30 14.80 18.44
CA TYR A 49 5.16 14.46 19.85
C TYR A 49 4.49 13.10 20.02
N SER A 50 3.42 12.84 19.27
CA SER A 50 2.76 11.53 19.23
C SER A 50 3.70 10.42 18.75
N LEU A 51 4.50 10.70 17.71
CA LEU A 51 5.51 9.76 17.20
C LEU A 51 6.55 9.40 18.28
N TYR A 52 7.11 10.42 18.94
CA TYR A 52 8.09 10.24 20.02
C TYR A 52 7.50 9.49 21.22
N MET A 53 6.28 9.85 21.64
CA MET A 53 5.58 9.20 22.74
C MET A 53 5.33 7.72 22.44
N ILE A 54 4.79 7.39 21.26
CA ILE A 54 4.54 5.98 20.86
C ILE A 54 5.85 5.19 20.82
N GLY A 55 6.91 5.79 20.26
CA GLY A 55 8.23 5.16 20.23
C GLY A 55 8.80 4.88 21.63
N LYS A 56 8.54 5.77 22.60
CA LYS A 56 9.01 5.64 23.98
C LYS A 56 8.15 4.70 24.83
N THR A 57 6.83 4.69 24.65
CA THR A 57 5.90 3.91 25.48
C THR A 57 5.74 2.47 24.99
N GLU A 58 5.64 2.25 23.68
CA GLU A 58 5.35 0.94 23.08
C GLU A 58 6.55 0.36 22.30
N GLY A 59 7.59 1.19 22.08
CA GLY A 59 8.77 0.80 21.32
C GLY A 59 8.62 0.98 19.81
N ILE A 60 9.74 1.09 19.11
CA ILE A 60 9.78 1.33 17.66
C ILE A 60 9.19 0.14 16.88
N LYS A 61 9.60 -1.09 17.20
CA LYS A 61 9.14 -2.30 16.49
C LYS A 61 7.70 -2.68 16.82
N ASN A 62 7.32 -2.61 18.10
CA ASN A 62 6.02 -3.06 18.60
C ASN A 62 4.96 -1.95 18.62
N GLY A 63 5.35 -0.68 18.51
CA GLY A 63 4.44 0.47 18.39
C GLY A 63 4.34 1.00 16.95
N LEU A 64 5.46 1.43 16.36
CA LEU A 64 5.48 2.11 15.05
C LEU A 64 5.44 1.17 13.86
N TYR A 65 5.99 -0.05 13.95
CA TYR A 65 5.99 -1.03 12.86
C TYR A 65 5.00 -2.18 13.08
N LYS A 66 4.12 -2.07 14.08
CA LYS A 66 3.11 -3.09 14.37
C LYS A 66 2.15 -3.23 13.20
N GLY A 67 2.18 -4.39 12.54
CA GLY A 67 1.33 -4.70 11.39
C GLY A 67 1.92 -4.31 10.03
N LEU A 68 3.20 -3.92 9.95
CA LEU A 68 3.87 -3.63 8.67
C LEU A 68 3.87 -4.86 7.75
N SER A 69 4.13 -6.05 8.29
CA SER A 69 4.12 -7.31 7.54
C SER A 69 2.75 -7.61 6.91
N LEU A 70 1.67 -7.36 7.65
CA LEU A 70 0.31 -7.52 7.13
C LEU A 70 0.02 -6.51 6.02
N ASN A 71 0.55 -5.29 6.14
CA ASN A 71 0.41 -4.26 5.12
C ASN A 71 1.13 -4.63 3.81
N TRP A 72 2.33 -5.23 3.92
CA TRP A 72 3.08 -5.75 2.76
C TRP A 72 2.34 -6.88 2.03
N ILE A 73 1.60 -7.73 2.75
CA ILE A 73 0.83 -8.82 2.14
C ILE A 73 -0.49 -8.30 1.55
N LYS A 74 -1.16 -7.40 2.27
CA LYS A 74 -2.46 -6.86 1.86
C LYS A 74 -2.37 -6.09 0.54
N GLY A 75 -1.30 -5.33 0.31
CA GLY A 75 -1.13 -4.51 -0.90
C GLY A 75 -1.24 -5.32 -2.20
N PRO A 76 -0.35 -6.31 -2.44
CA PRO A 76 -0.39 -7.15 -3.63
C PRO A 76 -1.71 -7.90 -3.81
N ILE A 77 -2.30 -8.41 -2.72
CA ILE A 77 -3.59 -9.13 -2.78
C ILE A 77 -4.71 -8.18 -3.24
N ALA A 78 -4.80 -6.99 -2.66
CA ALA A 78 -5.82 -6.01 -3.03
C ALA A 78 -5.68 -5.55 -4.49
N VAL A 79 -4.44 -5.36 -4.95
CA VAL A 79 -4.13 -5.02 -6.34
C VAL A 79 -4.53 -6.16 -7.28
N GLY A 80 -4.20 -7.41 -6.94
CA GLY A 80 -4.58 -8.60 -7.73
C GLY A 80 -6.10 -8.78 -7.86
N ILE A 81 -6.84 -8.59 -6.76
CA ILE A 81 -8.31 -8.62 -6.79
C ILE A 81 -8.85 -7.48 -7.66
N SER A 82 -8.31 -6.27 -7.52
CA SER A 82 -8.74 -5.11 -8.30
C SER A 82 -8.55 -5.32 -9.80
N PHE A 83 -7.40 -5.85 -10.22
CA PHE A 83 -7.15 -6.21 -11.62
C PHE A 83 -8.11 -7.30 -12.11
N THR A 84 -8.32 -8.35 -11.32
CA THR A 84 -9.23 -9.45 -11.68
C THR A 84 -10.67 -8.96 -11.88
N VAL A 85 -11.15 -8.11 -10.97
CA VAL A 85 -12.49 -7.53 -11.07
C VAL A 85 -12.59 -6.60 -12.27
N TYR A 86 -11.59 -5.74 -12.49
CA TYR A 86 -11.53 -4.85 -13.65
C TYR A 86 -11.59 -5.63 -14.96
N ASP A 87 -10.77 -6.66 -15.12
CA ASP A 87 -10.73 -7.49 -16.32
C ASP A 87 -12.06 -8.20 -16.55
N THR A 88 -12.65 -8.77 -15.50
CA THR A 88 -13.94 -9.48 -15.58
C THR A 88 -15.06 -8.54 -16.02
N VAL A 89 -15.14 -7.35 -15.41
CA VAL A 89 -16.17 -6.35 -15.74
C VAL A 89 -15.96 -5.81 -17.15
N TYR A 90 -14.72 -5.50 -17.53
CA TYR A 90 -14.39 -5.01 -18.85
C TYR A 90 -14.76 -6.02 -19.95
N MET A 91 -14.40 -7.29 -19.75
CA MET A 91 -14.78 -8.38 -20.66
C MET A 91 -16.30 -8.51 -20.77
N ARG A 92 -17.01 -8.41 -19.63
CA ARG A 92 -18.47 -8.53 -19.61
C ARG A 92 -19.18 -7.39 -20.33
N ILE A 93 -18.73 -6.15 -20.12
CA ILE A 93 -19.28 -4.97 -20.80
C ILE A 93 -19.06 -5.09 -22.32
N ASN A 94 -17.84 -5.45 -22.74
CA ASN A 94 -17.53 -5.62 -24.16
C ASN A 94 -18.36 -6.73 -24.83
N GLN A 95 -18.69 -7.80 -24.11
CA GLN A 95 -19.60 -8.83 -24.61
C GLN A 95 -21.02 -8.27 -24.82
N LEU A 96 -21.54 -7.50 -23.86
CA LEU A 96 -22.88 -6.92 -23.95
C LEU A 96 -22.99 -5.92 -25.11
N LEU A 97 -22.02 -5.03 -25.27
CA LEU A 97 -21.98 -4.06 -26.37
C LEU A 97 -21.93 -4.74 -27.75
N LYS A 98 -21.21 -5.87 -27.87
CA LYS A 98 -21.18 -6.67 -29.11
C LYS A 98 -22.52 -7.33 -29.43
N ILE A 99 -23.27 -7.76 -28.41
CA ILE A 99 -24.60 -8.35 -28.59
C ILE A 99 -25.60 -7.29 -29.06
N GLU A 100 -25.49 -6.06 -28.54
CA GLU A 100 -26.39 -4.96 -28.90
C GLU A 100 -26.09 -4.39 -30.29
N THR A 101 -24.84 -4.45 -30.75
CA THR A 101 -24.46 -4.04 -32.12
C THR A 101 -24.88 -5.07 -33.19
N GLN A 102 -25.19 -6.30 -32.79
CA GLN A 102 -25.62 -7.39 -33.69
C GLN A 102 -27.15 -7.56 -33.72
N ARG A 103 -27.90 -6.74 -32.99
CA ARG A 103 -29.36 -6.66 -33.01
C ARG A 103 -29.81 -5.46 -33.83
#